data_AF-A0A098AZU2-F1
#
_entry.id   AF-A0A098AZU2-F1
#
_cell.length_a   1.000
_cell.length_b   1.000
_cell.length_c   1.000
_cell.angle_alpha   90.00
_cell.angle_beta   90.00
_cell.angle_gamma   90.00
#
_symmetry.space_group_name_H-M   'P 1'
#
loop_
_entity.id
_entity.type
_entity.pdbx_description
1 polymer ?
#
loop_
_entity_poly.entity_id
_entity_poly.type
_entity_poly.pdbx_seq_one_letter_code
_entity_poly.pdbx_strand_id
1 'polypeptide(L)'
;MTNAVKDIPKTIKSVQFYSKVYTDRPAYADFEAPRKFEAIKSIIAKRLIEHPNAICSYSGGSDSDIMLHLIETVRKMFNLPPVQYCFFNTGFEMDAIKRHVREVAALYGVTITEHRPKKNIVLATREHGIPFVSKIMSSGLEGVQKKNIPLSIADEYANAEDKAAKRAELKKRYPGCETTINFLC
;
A
#
# COMPACT_ATOMS: atom_id res chain seq x y z
N MET A 1 47.08 -4.35 17.44
CA MET A 1 46.51 -5.03 16.25
C MET A 1 45.32 -4.20 15.79
N THR A 2 45.47 -3.62 14.60
CA THR A 2 44.65 -2.55 14.02
C THR A 2 43.32 -3.10 13.49
N ASN A 3 42.21 -2.56 14.00
CA ASN A 3 40.86 -2.84 13.51
C ASN A 3 40.65 -2.11 12.18
N ALA A 4 40.70 -2.86 11.07
CA ALA A 4 40.28 -2.39 9.76
C ALA A 4 38.75 -2.35 9.69
N VAL A 5 38.15 -1.25 10.16
CA VAL A 5 36.78 -0.89 9.77
C VAL A 5 36.85 -0.45 8.32
N LYS A 6 36.45 -1.33 7.40
CA LYS A 6 36.37 -1.04 5.97
C LYS A 6 35.46 0.18 5.76
N ASP A 7 36.02 1.24 5.19
CA ASP A 7 35.28 2.40 4.69
C ASP A 7 34.20 1.93 3.71
N ILE A 8 32.95 2.09 4.12
CA ILE A 8 31.78 1.93 3.24
C ILE A 8 31.71 3.22 2.41
N PRO A 9 31.79 3.16 1.08
CA PRO A 9 31.78 4.35 0.25
C PRO A 9 30.48 5.14 0.42
N LYS A 10 30.59 6.33 1.05
CA LYS A 10 29.54 7.36 1.09
C LYS A 10 29.43 8.02 -0.29
N THR A 11 28.73 7.40 -1.23
CA THR A 11 27.99 8.07 -2.31
C THR A 11 27.37 7.04 -3.25
N ILE A 12 26.22 6.50 -2.85
CA ILE A 12 25.25 6.04 -3.84
C ILE A 12 24.66 7.32 -4.41
N LYS A 13 25.04 7.71 -5.64
CA LYS A 13 24.32 8.77 -6.37
C LYS A 13 22.85 8.36 -6.36
N SER A 14 21.99 9.16 -5.71
CA SER A 14 20.56 8.93 -5.71
C SER A 14 20.05 9.12 -7.13
N VAL A 15 20.00 8.04 -7.91
CA VAL A 15 19.27 8.05 -9.18
C VAL A 15 17.83 8.28 -8.78
N GLN A 16 17.32 9.47 -9.06
CA GLN A 16 15.95 9.84 -8.73
C GLN A 16 15.03 8.97 -9.59
N PHE A 17 14.50 7.91 -8.99
CA PHE A 17 13.65 6.95 -9.66
C PHE A 17 12.26 7.58 -9.82
N TYR A 18 11.93 8.01 -11.02
CA TYR A 18 10.58 8.41 -11.36
C TYR A 18 9.80 7.17 -11.78
N SER A 19 8.62 6.96 -11.17
CA SER A 19 7.73 5.90 -11.64
C SER A 19 7.36 6.17 -13.09
N LYS A 20 7.47 5.13 -13.94
CA LYS A 20 7.07 5.20 -15.35
C LYS A 20 5.61 5.64 -15.53
N VAL A 21 4.77 5.50 -14.50
CA VAL A 21 3.40 6.03 -14.48
C VAL A 21 3.37 7.54 -14.72
N TYR A 22 4.39 8.29 -14.27
CA TYR A 22 4.47 9.74 -14.41
C TYR A 22 5.32 10.18 -15.61
N THR A 23 6.29 9.36 -16.05
CA THR A 23 7.15 9.70 -17.21
C THR A 23 6.58 9.21 -18.54
N ASP A 24 5.84 8.09 -18.53
CA ASP A 24 5.28 7.42 -19.70
C ASP A 24 3.74 7.47 -19.60
N ARG A 25 3.20 8.64 -19.24
CA ARG A 25 1.76 8.82 -19.05
C ARG A 25 1.04 8.63 -20.39
N PRO A 26 0.10 7.68 -20.50
CA PRO A 26 -0.59 7.44 -21.75
C PRO A 26 -1.56 8.58 -22.06
N ALA A 27 -1.70 8.92 -23.34
CA ALA A 27 -2.52 10.06 -23.79
C ALA A 27 -3.98 10.01 -23.27
N TYR A 28 -4.55 8.81 -23.10
CA TYR A 28 -5.92 8.66 -22.60
C TYR A 28 -6.09 9.09 -21.13
N ALA A 29 -5.01 9.20 -20.36
CA ALA A 29 -5.07 9.59 -18.95
C ALA A 29 -5.57 11.02 -18.76
N ASP A 30 -5.42 11.86 -19.80
CA ASP A 30 -5.79 13.28 -19.80
C ASP A 30 -7.09 13.54 -20.58
N PHE A 31 -7.77 12.48 -21.04
CA PHE A 31 -9.10 12.61 -21.63
C PHE A 31 -10.14 12.98 -20.57
N GLU A 32 -11.20 13.67 -21.00
CA GLU A 32 -12.41 13.82 -20.20
C GLU A 32 -13.05 12.45 -19.89
N ALA A 33 -13.78 12.37 -18.77
CA ALA A 33 -14.26 11.11 -18.22
C ALA A 33 -14.96 10.19 -19.26
N PRO A 34 -15.90 10.65 -20.10
CA PRO A 34 -16.56 9.77 -21.08
C PRO A 34 -15.58 9.12 -22.05
N ARG A 35 -14.64 9.91 -22.61
CA ARG A 35 -13.66 9.42 -23.59
C ARG A 35 -12.59 8.57 -22.91
N LYS A 36 -12.27 8.84 -21.65
CA LYS A 36 -11.38 8.01 -20.82
C LYS A 36 -11.99 6.62 -20.59
N PHE A 37 -13.28 6.53 -20.30
CA PHE A 37 -13.97 5.25 -20.15
C PHE A 37 -13.95 4.41 -21.43
N GLU A 38 -14.15 5.00 -22.61
CA GLU A 38 -14.06 4.26 -23.88
C GLU A 38 -12.64 3.73 -24.15
N ALA A 39 -11.62 4.52 -23.83
CA ALA A 39 -10.23 4.06 -23.91
C ALA A 39 -9.96 2.89 -22.94
N ILE A 40 -10.43 2.99 -21.69
CA ILE A 40 -10.30 1.91 -20.70
C ILE A 40 -11.05 0.65 -21.14
N LYS A 41 -12.28 0.77 -21.66
CA LYS A 41 -13.04 -0.37 -22.20
C LYS A 41 -12.29 -1.08 -23.32
N SER A 42 -11.66 -0.33 -24.23
CA SER A 42 -10.84 -0.88 -25.32
C SER A 42 -9.61 -1.64 -24.78
N ILE A 43 -8.97 -1.10 -23.73
CA ILE A 43 -7.85 -1.77 -23.06
C ILE A 43 -8.33 -3.08 -22.41
N ILE A 44 -9.45 -3.06 -21.69
CA ILE A 44 -10.03 -4.25 -21.06
C ILE A 44 -10.36 -5.30 -22.13
N ALA A 45 -11.01 -4.91 -23.23
CA ALA A 45 -11.36 -5.83 -24.32
C ALA A 45 -10.12 -6.53 -24.87
N LYS A 46 -9.08 -5.76 -25.21
CA LYS A 46 -7.80 -6.29 -25.67
C LYS A 46 -7.20 -7.29 -24.67
N ARG A 47 -7.17 -6.94 -23.38
CA ARG A 47 -6.57 -7.80 -22.34
C ARG A 47 -7.34 -9.07 -22.09
N LEU A 48 -8.67 -9.03 -22.14
CA LEU A 48 -9.49 -10.24 -22.00
C LEU A 48 -9.37 -11.18 -23.21
N ILE A 49 -9.13 -10.63 -24.41
CA ILE A 49 -8.83 -11.44 -25.60
C ILE A 49 -7.43 -12.08 -25.49
N GLU A 50 -6.42 -11.30 -25.10
CA GLU A 50 -5.04 -11.80 -24.92
C GLU A 50 -4.92 -12.80 -23.77
N HIS A 51 -5.76 -12.65 -22.73
CA HIS A 51 -5.71 -13.43 -21.49
C HIS A 51 -7.11 -13.94 -21.13
N PRO A 52 -7.60 -15.00 -21.80
CA PRO A 52 -8.96 -15.50 -21.58
C PRO A 52 -9.21 -16.09 -20.18
N ASN A 53 -8.13 -16.41 -19.45
CA ASN A 53 -8.18 -16.91 -18.07
C ASN A 53 -7.83 -15.82 -17.04
N ALA A 54 -8.04 -14.54 -17.38
CA ALA A 54 -7.79 -13.44 -16.46
C ALA A 54 -8.65 -13.55 -15.19
N ILE A 55 -8.06 -13.14 -14.06
CA ILE A 55 -8.71 -13.05 -12.76
C ILE A 55 -8.76 -11.58 -12.35
N CYS A 56 -9.88 -11.15 -11.78
CA CYS A 56 -10.02 -9.83 -11.18
C CYS A 56 -10.07 -9.96 -9.65
N SER A 57 -9.08 -9.37 -8.97
CA SER A 57 -9.15 -9.18 -7.52
C SER A 57 -10.20 -8.13 -7.20
N TYR A 58 -11.26 -8.52 -6.50
CA TYR A 58 -12.37 -7.67 -6.11
C TYR A 58 -12.31 -7.42 -4.60
N SER A 59 -12.21 -6.16 -4.19
CA SER A 59 -12.00 -5.77 -2.78
C SER A 59 -13.28 -5.43 -2.02
N GLY A 60 -14.40 -5.22 -2.72
CA GLY A 60 -15.63 -4.68 -2.14
C GLY A 60 -15.59 -3.16 -1.90
N GLY A 61 -14.63 -2.46 -2.49
CA GLY A 61 -14.55 -0.99 -2.51
C GLY A 61 -14.89 -0.39 -3.88
N SER A 62 -15.04 0.94 -3.92
CA SER A 62 -15.49 1.68 -5.11
C SER A 62 -14.66 1.41 -6.38
N ASP A 63 -13.32 1.37 -6.28
CA ASP A 63 -12.47 1.11 -7.44
C ASP A 63 -12.74 -0.29 -8.03
N SER A 64 -12.90 -1.30 -7.16
CA SER A 64 -13.22 -2.65 -7.61
C SER A 64 -14.66 -2.80 -8.15
N ASP A 65 -15.60 -1.99 -7.68
CA ASP A 65 -16.96 -1.93 -8.25
C ASP A 65 -16.94 -1.39 -9.68
N ILE A 66 -16.20 -0.30 -9.90
CA ILE A 66 -16.02 0.29 -11.24
C ILE A 66 -15.33 -0.73 -12.15
N MET A 67 -14.26 -1.38 -11.68
CA MET A 67 -13.56 -2.40 -12.47
C MET A 67 -14.46 -3.57 -12.85
N LEU A 68 -15.24 -4.11 -11.89
CA LEU A 68 -16.19 -5.19 -12.17
C LEU A 68 -17.24 -4.74 -13.20
N HIS A 69 -17.81 -3.55 -13.03
CA HIS A 69 -18.78 -2.99 -13.97
C HIS A 69 -18.22 -2.87 -15.39
N LEU A 70 -17.00 -2.33 -15.53
CA LEU A 70 -16.36 -2.16 -16.83
C LEU A 70 -16.02 -3.50 -17.47
N ILE A 71 -15.48 -4.46 -16.70
CA ILE A 71 -15.18 -5.81 -17.18
C ILE A 71 -16.45 -6.49 -17.68
N GLU A 72 -17.52 -6.51 -16.89
CA GLU A 72 -18.77 -7.18 -17.28
C GLU A 72 -19.45 -6.48 -18.47
N THR A 73 -19.37 -5.16 -18.56
CA THR A 73 -19.88 -4.39 -19.70
C THR A 73 -19.14 -4.78 -20.98
N VAL A 74 -17.81 -4.77 -20.95
CA VAL A 74 -16.96 -5.11 -22.09
C VAL A 74 -17.13 -6.57 -22.48
N ARG A 75 -17.11 -7.49 -21.50
CA ARG A 75 -17.30 -8.91 -21.73
C ARG A 75 -18.59 -9.20 -22.48
N LYS A 76 -19.71 -8.60 -22.04
CA LYS A 76 -21.02 -8.76 -22.69
C LYS A 76 -21.05 -8.12 -24.08
N MET A 77 -20.46 -6.94 -24.24
CA MET A 77 -20.40 -6.23 -25.53
C MET A 77 -19.67 -7.04 -26.62
N PHE A 78 -18.59 -7.72 -26.27
CA PHE A 78 -17.76 -8.49 -27.20
C PHE A 78 -18.00 -10.02 -27.13
N ASN A 79 -19.02 -10.46 -26.38
CA ASN A 79 -19.33 -11.88 -26.15
C ASN A 79 -18.11 -12.70 -25.67
N LEU A 80 -17.32 -12.15 -24.75
CA LEU A 80 -16.10 -12.76 -24.22
C LEU A 80 -16.41 -13.76 -23.08
N PRO A 81 -15.49 -14.71 -22.80
CA PRO A 81 -15.65 -15.68 -21.72
C PRO A 81 -15.82 -15.03 -20.34
N PRO A 82 -16.50 -15.70 -19.38
CA PRO A 82 -16.60 -15.25 -17.99
C PRO A 82 -15.24 -14.98 -17.34
N VAL A 83 -15.18 -13.93 -16.52
CA VAL A 83 -14.00 -13.59 -15.71
C VAL A 83 -14.17 -14.16 -14.31
N GLN A 84 -13.08 -14.68 -13.74
CA GLN A 84 -13.08 -15.14 -12.35
C GLN A 84 -12.83 -13.95 -11.42
N TYR A 85 -13.69 -13.78 -10.42
CA TYR A 85 -13.54 -12.74 -9.39
C TYR A 85 -13.12 -13.37 -8.07
N CYS A 86 -12.14 -12.76 -7.41
CA CYS A 86 -11.60 -13.24 -6.14
C CYS A 86 -11.71 -12.16 -5.07
N PHE A 87 -12.32 -12.49 -3.93
CA PHE A 87 -12.35 -11.65 -2.74
C PHE A 87 -11.45 -12.27 -1.65
N PHE A 88 -10.40 -11.56 -1.26
CA PHE A 88 -9.46 -12.01 -0.24
C PHE A 88 -9.91 -11.54 1.14
N ASN A 89 -10.59 -12.41 1.88
CA ASN A 89 -11.04 -12.13 3.23
C ASN A 89 -9.89 -12.37 4.22
N THR A 90 -9.22 -11.30 4.64
CA THR A 90 -8.11 -11.33 5.60
C THR A 90 -8.56 -11.70 7.02
N GLY A 91 -9.86 -11.64 7.28
CA GLY A 91 -10.47 -11.78 8.59
C GLY A 91 -10.63 -10.45 9.34
N PHE A 92 -10.34 -9.33 8.68
CA PHE A 92 -10.47 -7.97 9.24
C PHE A 92 -11.57 -7.14 8.57
N GLU A 93 -12.21 -7.68 7.54
CA GLU A 93 -13.20 -6.99 6.75
C GLU A 93 -14.49 -6.77 7.55
N MET A 94 -15.02 -5.56 7.47
CA MET A 94 -16.27 -5.20 8.11
C MET A 94 -17.43 -6.03 7.56
N ASP A 95 -18.46 -6.24 8.38
CA ASP A 95 -19.63 -6.98 7.94
C ASP A 95 -20.34 -6.32 6.75
N ALA A 96 -20.34 -4.99 6.69
CA ALA A 96 -20.84 -4.21 5.56
C ALA A 96 -20.14 -4.57 4.24
N ILE A 97 -18.81 -4.76 4.24
CA ILE A 97 -18.05 -5.15 3.04
C ILE A 97 -18.46 -6.55 2.59
N LYS A 98 -18.55 -7.50 3.53
CA LYS A 98 -18.99 -8.88 3.25
C LYS A 98 -20.42 -8.94 2.71
N ARG A 99 -21.32 -8.06 3.14
CA ARG A 99 -22.67 -7.93 2.56
C ARG A 99 -22.60 -7.33 1.17
N HIS A 100 -21.88 -6.22 0.99
CA HIS A 100 -21.72 -5.55 -0.30
C HIS A 100 -21.17 -6.48 -1.38
N VAL A 101 -20.14 -7.28 -1.07
CA VAL A 101 -19.58 -8.27 -2.00
C VAL A 101 -20.66 -9.25 -2.49
N ARG A 102 -21.56 -9.71 -1.61
CA ARG A 102 -22.66 -10.62 -1.97
C ARG A 102 -23.72 -9.90 -2.81
N GLU A 103 -24.05 -8.67 -2.46
CA GLU A 103 -25.01 -7.83 -3.18
C GLU A 103 -24.54 -7.54 -4.61
N VAL A 104 -23.25 -7.21 -4.79
CA VAL A 104 -22.64 -6.97 -6.11
C VAL A 104 -22.55 -8.26 -6.93
N ALA A 105 -22.17 -9.39 -6.33
CA ALA A 105 -22.17 -10.68 -7.00
C ALA A 105 -23.57 -11.02 -7.57
N ALA A 106 -24.62 -10.82 -6.76
CA ALA A 106 -26.00 -11.02 -7.17
C ALA A 106 -26.45 -10.05 -8.26
N LEU A 107 -26.13 -8.75 -8.13
CA LEU A 107 -26.49 -7.70 -9.08
C LEU A 107 -25.95 -8.00 -10.50
N TYR A 108 -24.72 -8.47 -10.60
CA TYR A 108 -24.09 -8.76 -11.89
C TYR A 108 -24.29 -10.20 -12.36
N GLY A 109 -24.83 -11.08 -11.50
CA GLY A 109 -24.99 -12.50 -11.78
C GLY A 109 -23.64 -13.23 -11.93
N VAL A 110 -22.64 -12.82 -11.14
CA VAL A 110 -21.28 -13.37 -11.17
C VAL A 110 -20.95 -14.09 -9.86
N THR A 111 -19.98 -15.02 -9.93
CA THR A 111 -19.42 -15.64 -8.72
C THR A 111 -18.17 -14.88 -8.29
N ILE A 112 -18.14 -14.43 -7.04
CA ILE A 112 -16.95 -13.85 -6.40
C ILE A 112 -16.46 -14.86 -5.36
N THR A 113 -15.35 -15.54 -5.66
CA THR A 113 -14.80 -16.60 -4.81
C THR A 113 -14.09 -15.99 -3.62
N GLU A 114 -14.53 -16.33 -2.41
CA GLU A 114 -13.88 -15.93 -1.17
C GLU A 114 -12.64 -16.80 -0.91
N HIS A 115 -11.49 -16.15 -0.72
CA HIS A 115 -10.24 -16.79 -0.31
C HIS A 115 -9.83 -16.30 1.08
N ARG A 116 -9.60 -17.25 1.99
CA ARG A 116 -9.10 -16.96 3.34
C ARG A 116 -7.63 -17.37 3.47
N PRO A 117 -6.80 -16.57 4.16
CA PRO A 117 -5.42 -16.94 4.41
C PRO A 117 -5.34 -18.11 5.40
N LYS A 118 -4.28 -18.94 5.29
CA LYS A 118 -3.99 -20.02 6.25
C LYS A 118 -3.81 -19.48 7.67
N LYS A 119 -3.22 -18.29 7.79
CA LYS A 119 -3.03 -17.55 9.05
C LYS A 119 -3.69 -16.18 8.91
N ASN A 120 -4.81 -15.98 9.58
CA ASN A 120 -5.52 -14.70 9.57
C ASN A 120 -4.77 -13.63 10.37
N ILE A 121 -5.17 -12.37 10.20
CA ILE A 121 -4.47 -11.24 10.82
C ILE A 121 -4.48 -11.31 12.35
N VAL A 122 -5.52 -11.88 12.96
CA VAL A 122 -5.63 -12.02 14.42
C VAL A 122 -4.56 -12.98 14.93
N LEU A 123 -4.39 -14.13 14.27
CA LEU A 123 -3.37 -15.11 14.62
C LEU A 123 -1.96 -14.60 14.34
N ALA A 124 -1.75 -13.92 13.20
CA ALA A 124 -0.48 -13.28 12.87
C ALA A 124 -0.07 -12.25 13.93
N THR A 125 -1.02 -11.40 14.33
CA THR A 125 -0.81 -10.36 15.33
C THR A 125 -0.48 -10.93 16.71
N ARG A 126 -1.15 -12.03 17.11
CA ARG A 126 -0.88 -12.69 18.40
C ARG A 126 0.51 -13.34 18.45
N GLU A 127 0.99 -13.87 17.33
CA GLU A 127 2.27 -14.59 17.28
C GLU A 127 3.47 -13.67 17.05
N HIS A 128 3.31 -12.60 16.28
CA HIS A 128 4.41 -11.73 15.85
C HIS A 128 4.28 -10.27 16.30
N GLY A 129 3.22 -9.94 17.03
CA GLY A 129 2.88 -8.55 17.34
C GLY A 129 2.14 -7.86 16.19
N ILE A 130 1.69 -6.63 16.44
CA ILE A 130 0.94 -5.82 15.47
C ILE A 130 1.95 -5.24 14.45
N PRO A 131 1.89 -5.64 13.16
CA PRO A 131 2.79 -5.09 12.15
C PRO A 131 2.40 -3.66 11.73
N PHE A 132 1.16 -3.25 12.04
CA PHE A 132 0.61 -1.96 11.65
C PHE A 132 1.12 -0.84 12.55
N VAL A 133 2.34 -0.40 12.28
CA VAL A 133 2.71 0.98 12.55
C VAL A 133 1.95 1.87 11.56
N SER A 134 1.31 2.93 12.04
CA SER A 134 0.68 3.93 11.17
C SER A 134 1.70 4.49 10.17
N LYS A 135 1.26 5.06 9.05
CA LYS A 135 2.19 5.71 8.09
C LYS A 135 3.15 6.69 8.80
N ILE A 136 2.63 7.42 9.78
CA ILE A 136 3.42 8.34 10.62
C ILE A 136 4.48 7.57 11.40
N MET A 137 4.09 6.47 12.05
CA MET A 137 5.03 5.61 12.80
C MET A 137 6.09 4.98 11.88
N SER A 138 5.71 4.49 10.70
CA SER A 138 6.65 3.95 9.72
C SER A 138 7.66 5.00 9.24
N SER A 139 7.20 6.20 8.88
CA SER A 139 8.09 7.30 8.46
C SER A 139 8.99 7.77 9.62
N GLY A 140 8.48 7.78 10.84
CA GLY A 140 9.27 8.06 12.04
C GLY A 140 10.40 7.06 12.22
N LEU A 141 10.08 5.75 12.19
CA LEU A 141 11.07 4.66 12.29
C LEU A 141 12.09 4.66 11.14
N GLU A 142 11.64 4.96 9.92
CA GLU A 142 12.54 5.14 8.77
C GLU A 142 13.56 6.26 9.03
N GLY A 143 13.11 7.39 9.60
CA GLY A 143 13.98 8.48 10.02
C GLY A 143 15.01 8.05 11.04
N VAL A 144 14.60 7.28 12.05
CA VAL A 144 15.49 6.72 13.09
C VAL A 144 16.59 5.85 12.46
N GLN A 145 16.21 4.96 11.55
CA GLN A 145 17.14 4.05 10.87
C GLN A 145 18.12 4.81 9.95
N LYS A 146 17.61 5.70 9.09
CA LYS A 146 18.43 6.47 8.14
C LYS A 146 19.43 7.38 8.84
N LYS A 147 19.06 7.94 9.99
CA LYS A 147 19.88 8.85 10.78
C LYS A 147 20.70 8.14 11.86
N ASN A 148 20.55 6.82 11.99
CA ASN A 148 21.22 5.97 12.98
C ASN A 148 21.05 6.50 14.42
N ILE A 149 19.83 6.93 14.75
CA ILE A 149 19.48 7.42 16.08
C ILE A 149 19.10 6.21 16.95
N PRO A 150 19.66 6.05 18.15
CA PRO A 150 19.29 4.95 19.02
C PRO A 150 17.88 5.17 19.60
N LEU A 151 17.04 4.12 19.61
CA LEU A 151 15.69 4.21 20.18
C LEU A 151 15.67 4.52 21.68
N SER A 152 16.78 4.27 22.39
CA SER A 152 16.95 4.59 23.81
C SER A 152 16.80 6.08 24.14
N ILE A 153 16.88 6.99 23.15
CA ILE A 153 16.64 8.41 23.42
C ILE A 153 15.20 8.68 23.87
N ALA A 154 14.25 7.83 23.47
CA ALA A 154 12.86 7.93 23.92
C ALA A 154 12.78 7.70 25.44
N ASP A 155 13.52 6.71 25.95
CA ASP A 155 13.61 6.44 27.38
C ASP A 155 14.38 7.56 28.12
N GLU A 156 15.48 8.07 27.54
CA GLU A 156 16.20 9.22 28.11
C GLU A 156 15.31 10.46 28.24
N TYR A 157 14.42 10.69 27.28
CA TYR A 157 13.48 11.80 27.31
C TYR A 157 12.31 11.55 28.26
N ALA A 158 11.77 10.33 28.29
CA ALA A 158 10.67 9.96 29.17
C ALA A 158 11.06 10.07 30.65
N ASN A 159 12.31 9.75 30.99
CA ASN A 159 12.86 9.80 32.34
C ASN A 159 13.43 11.17 32.75
N ALA A 160 13.46 12.16 31.84
CA ALA A 160 13.98 13.48 32.16
C ALA A 160 12.96 14.33 32.94
N GLU A 161 13.43 14.97 34.03
CA GLU A 161 12.62 15.93 34.80
C GLU A 161 12.27 17.17 33.97
N ASP A 162 13.26 17.70 33.23
CA ASP A 162 13.06 18.80 32.27
C ASP A 162 13.09 18.29 30.82
N LYS A 163 11.90 18.02 30.30
CA LYS A 163 11.68 17.59 28.92
C LYS A 163 12.11 18.63 27.89
N ALA A 164 11.92 19.92 28.17
CA ALA A 164 12.26 20.98 27.21
C ALA A 164 13.78 21.09 27.06
N ALA A 165 14.51 21.09 28.18
CA ALA A 165 15.97 21.06 28.18
C ALA A 165 16.51 19.78 27.54
N LYS A 166 15.92 18.61 27.86
CA LYS A 166 16.35 17.33 27.29
C LYS A 166 16.15 17.27 25.77
N ARG A 167 15.01 17.76 25.26
CA ARG A 167 14.78 17.83 23.81
C ARG A 167 15.75 18.79 23.12
N ALA A 168 16.10 19.92 23.75
CA ALA A 168 17.09 20.85 23.22
C ALA A 168 18.50 20.22 23.18
N GLU A 169 18.87 19.45 24.21
CA GLU A 169 20.11 18.69 24.26
C GLU A 169 20.17 17.62 23.16
N LEU A 170 19.10 16.82 23.00
CA LEU A 170 19.01 15.81 21.94
C LEU A 170 19.12 16.41 20.54
N LYS A 171 18.52 17.59 20.28
CA LYS A 171 18.66 18.31 19.01
C LYS A 171 20.10 18.77 18.75
N LYS A 172 20.85 19.15 19.79
CA LYS A 172 22.29 19.46 19.66
C LYS A 172 23.12 18.20 19.45
N ARG A 173 22.77 17.10 20.11
CA ARG A 173 23.46 15.81 20.01
C ARG A 173 23.30 15.17 18.62
N TYR A 174 22.14 15.34 17.99
CA TYR A 174 21.84 14.84 16.65
C TYR A 174 21.39 15.99 15.71
N PRO A 175 22.33 16.79 15.17
CA PRO A 175 21.99 17.90 14.29
C PRO A 175 21.32 17.41 12.99
N GLY A 176 20.29 18.11 12.50
CA GLY A 176 19.57 17.74 11.26
C GLY A 176 18.64 16.53 11.40
N CYS A 177 18.25 16.20 12.64
CA CYS A 177 17.36 15.10 13.01
C CYS A 177 16.12 15.58 13.80
N GLU A 178 15.78 16.86 13.70
CA GLU A 178 14.78 17.52 14.55
C GLU A 178 13.40 16.86 14.41
N THR A 179 13.00 16.53 13.19
CA THR A 179 11.72 15.84 12.91
C THR A 179 11.68 14.44 13.52
N THR A 180 12.78 13.70 13.47
CA THR A 180 12.88 12.34 14.03
C THR A 180 12.91 12.36 15.55
N ILE A 181 13.59 13.34 16.15
CA ILE A 181 13.59 13.54 17.60
C ILE A 181 12.18 13.91 18.08
N ASN A 182 11.50 14.84 17.41
CA ASN A 182 10.12 15.20 17.79
C ASN A 182 9.13 14.04 17.63
N PHE A 183 9.43 13.06 16.76
CA PHE A 183 8.63 11.85 16.63
C PHE A 183 8.84 10.88 17.81
N LEU A 184 10.09 10.72 18.25
CA LEU A 184 10.43 9.80 19.36
C LEU A 184 10.16 10.38 20.76
N CYS A 185 10.19 11.71 20.90
CA CYS A 185 10.21 12.45 22.17
C CYS A 185 9.23 13.61 22.13
#